data_AF-A0A1E4RSW2-F1
#
_entry.id   AF-A0A1E4RSW2-F1
#
_cell.length_a   1.000
_cell.length_b   1.000
_cell.length_c   1.000
_cell.angle_alpha   90.00
_cell.angle_beta   90.00
_cell.angle_gamma   90.00
#
_symmetry.space_group_name_H-M   'P 1'
#
loop_
_entity.id
_entity.type
_entity.pdbx_description
1 polymer ?
#
loop_
_entity_poly.entity_id
_entity_poly.type
_entity_poly.pdbx_seq_one_letter_code
_entity_poly.pdbx_strand_id
1 'polypeptide(L)'
;IDRKTIQLLELLDQYQILVEKLSLGYTNGFLTLSRANYNSGITKKYGPDSFDYRPYNACKTIEVNGDFKLNELLPKPQKKIKKNDKTTEDPNTLKSSDIQLKSNNDTGSLKNRHLKKKIEKEETTEIDNVEVRDPIYQFGGLVPYQLRQSQDYFSAVVNDSIRLVNLKNKINRIVEEI
;
A
#
# COMPACT_ATOMS: atom_id res chain seq x y z
N ILE A 1 15.81 -22.97 33.43
CA ILE A 1 14.44 -22.48 33.72
C ILE A 1 14.43 -20.96 33.70
N ASP A 2 15.23 -20.28 34.54
CA ASP A 2 15.29 -18.80 34.61
C ASP A 2 15.58 -18.07 33.30
N ARG A 3 16.47 -18.59 32.45
CA ARG A 3 16.74 -17.97 31.14
C ARG A 3 15.51 -17.96 30.22
N LYS A 4 14.70 -19.02 30.26
CA LYS A 4 13.50 -19.15 29.41
C LYS A 4 12.38 -18.27 29.93
N THR A 5 12.25 -18.11 31.25
CA THR A 5 11.25 -17.20 31.84
C THR A 5 11.57 -15.73 31.55
N ILE A 6 12.85 -15.33 31.57
CA ILE A 6 13.27 -13.99 31.14
C ILE A 6 12.91 -13.76 29.66
N GLN A 7 13.25 -14.72 28.79
CA GLN A 7 12.91 -14.63 27.36
C GLN A 7 11.40 -14.56 27.12
N LEU A 8 10.61 -15.31 27.89
CA LEU A 8 9.16 -15.24 27.82
C LEU A 8 8.63 -13.85 28.21
N LEU A 9 9.19 -13.24 29.26
CA LEU A 9 8.81 -11.90 29.70
C LEU A 9 9.12 -10.85 28.63
N GLU A 10 10.29 -10.93 27.99
CA GLU A 10 10.67 -10.05 26.88
C GLU A 10 9.72 -10.18 25.68
N LEU A 11 9.33 -11.40 25.32
CA LEU A 11 8.37 -11.61 24.24
C LEU A 11 6.98 -11.10 24.61
N LEU A 12 6.55 -11.23 25.86
CA LEU A 12 5.27 -10.72 26.33
C LEU A 12 5.21 -9.19 26.25
N ASP A 13 6.30 -8.51 26.63
CA ASP A 13 6.44 -7.06 26.49
C ASP A 13 6.36 -6.63 25.01
N GLN A 14 7.11 -7.31 24.13
CA GLN A 14 7.04 -7.07 22.69
C GLN A 14 5.64 -7.31 22.12
N TYR A 15 4.93 -8.33 22.61
CA TYR A 15 3.55 -8.62 22.24
C TYR A 15 2.64 -7.44 22.60
N GLN A 16 2.71 -6.97 23.85
CA GLN A 16 1.92 -5.86 24.37
C GLN A 16 2.11 -4.60 23.52
N ILE A 17 3.36 -4.19 23.32
CA ILE A 17 3.72 -2.99 22.53
C ILE A 17 3.16 -3.09 21.10
N LEU A 18 3.25 -4.28 20.49
CA LEU A 18 2.77 -4.50 19.13
C LEU A 18 1.24 -4.44 19.06
N VAL A 19 0.52 -5.00 20.03
CA VAL A 19 -0.95 -4.91 20.11
C VAL A 19 -1.41 -3.45 20.21
N GLU A 20 -0.77 -2.66 21.06
CA GLU A 20 -1.08 -1.23 21.20
C GLU A 20 -0.87 -0.47 19.88
N LYS A 21 0.27 -0.72 19.23
CA LYS A 21 0.58 -0.15 17.91
C LYS A 21 -0.46 -0.55 16.86
N LEU A 22 -0.89 -1.82 16.86
CA LEU A 22 -1.89 -2.33 15.93
C LEU A 22 -3.25 -1.63 16.12
N SER A 23 -3.68 -1.50 17.38
CA SER A 23 -4.92 -0.81 17.75
C SER A 23 -4.90 0.66 17.30
N LEU A 24 -3.79 1.35 17.53
CA LEU A 24 -3.61 2.73 17.07
C LEU A 24 -3.62 2.83 15.54
N GLY A 25 -2.98 1.89 14.85
CA GLY A 25 -3.01 1.81 13.39
C GLY A 25 -4.42 1.62 12.83
N TYR A 26 -5.21 0.70 13.39
CA TYR A 26 -6.61 0.50 12.99
C TYR A 26 -7.45 1.75 13.25
N THR A 27 -7.33 2.35 14.43
CA THR A 27 -8.08 3.55 14.80
C THR A 27 -7.81 4.70 13.82
N ASN A 28 -6.54 4.92 13.47
CA ASN A 28 -6.16 5.93 12.49
C ASN A 28 -6.65 5.59 11.07
N GLY A 29 -6.58 4.31 10.66
CA GLY A 29 -7.10 3.84 9.38
C GLY A 29 -8.61 4.08 9.24
N PHE A 30 -9.39 3.75 10.27
CA PHE A 30 -10.85 3.99 10.28
C PHE A 30 -11.21 5.47 10.41
N LEU A 31 -10.47 6.25 11.20
CA LEU A 31 -10.68 7.69 11.32
C LEU A 31 -10.44 8.41 9.99
N THR A 32 -9.35 8.06 9.28
CA THR A 32 -9.04 8.64 7.96
C THR A 32 -10.02 8.19 6.88
N LEU A 33 -10.49 6.94 6.91
CA LEU A 33 -11.57 6.46 6.06
C LEU A 33 -12.87 7.26 6.30
N SER A 34 -13.21 7.48 7.57
CA SER A 34 -14.38 8.26 7.96
C SER A 34 -14.29 9.71 7.47
N ARG A 35 -13.11 10.34 7.59
CA ARG A 35 -12.84 11.67 7.01
C ARG A 35 -12.98 11.67 5.48
N ALA A 36 -12.49 10.63 4.79
CA ALA A 36 -12.65 10.50 3.35
C ALA A 36 -14.13 10.43 2.94
N ASN A 37 -14.93 9.66 3.68
CA ASN A 37 -16.37 9.54 3.48
C ASN A 37 -17.12 10.84 3.77
N TYR A 38 -16.76 11.53 4.87
CA TYR A 38 -17.36 12.82 5.21
C TYR A 38 -17.07 13.89 4.14
N ASN A 39 -15.81 14.00 3.72
CA ASN A 39 -15.39 14.99 2.73
C ASN A 39 -15.96 14.71 1.32
N SER A 40 -16.24 13.45 1.00
CA SER A 40 -16.87 13.07 -0.26
C SER A 40 -18.39 13.30 -0.27
N GLY A 41 -18.97 13.63 0.89
CA GLY A 41 -20.38 13.99 1.03
C GLY A 41 -21.33 12.84 0.68
N ILE A 42 -22.51 13.19 0.18
CA ILE A 42 -23.59 12.25 -0.16
C ILE A 42 -23.31 11.49 -1.47
N THR A 43 -22.44 12.02 -2.33
CA THR A 43 -22.25 11.51 -3.69
C THR A 43 -21.48 10.20 -3.73
N LYS A 44 -20.56 9.98 -2.78
CA LYS A 44 -19.71 8.79 -2.79
C LYS A 44 -19.25 8.40 -1.39
N LYS A 45 -19.52 7.14 -1.01
CA LYS A 45 -18.99 6.52 0.21
C LYS A 45 -18.04 5.39 -0.17
N TYR A 46 -16.82 5.42 0.33
CA TYR A 46 -15.85 4.36 0.16
C TYR A 46 -16.19 3.20 1.10
N GLY A 47 -16.57 2.09 0.49
CA GLY A 47 -16.97 0.86 1.15
C GLY A 47 -17.22 -0.23 0.11
N PRO A 48 -17.71 -1.41 0.51
CA PRO A 48 -17.96 -2.54 -0.39
C PRO A 48 -18.83 -2.20 -1.59
N ASP A 49 -19.85 -1.34 -1.38
CA ASP A 49 -20.76 -0.91 -2.44
C ASP A 49 -20.09 -0.07 -3.54
N SER A 50 -18.92 0.52 -3.26
CA SER A 50 -18.15 1.34 -4.20
C SER A 50 -17.01 0.58 -4.89
N PHE A 51 -16.90 -0.74 -4.69
CA PHE A 51 -15.85 -1.54 -5.31
C PHE A 51 -16.12 -1.75 -6.80
N ASP A 52 -15.05 -1.70 -7.60
CA ASP A 52 -15.06 -2.23 -8.95
C ASP A 52 -15.02 -3.77 -8.89
N TYR A 53 -16.08 -4.42 -9.36
CA TYR A 53 -16.23 -5.88 -9.38
C TYR A 53 -15.52 -6.57 -10.56
N ARG A 54 -14.74 -5.84 -11.35
CA ARG A 54 -13.85 -6.45 -12.33
C ARG A 54 -12.87 -7.41 -11.64
N PRO A 55 -12.31 -8.40 -12.35
CA PRO A 55 -11.30 -9.29 -11.79
C PRO A 55 -10.07 -8.50 -11.30
N TYR A 56 -9.69 -8.69 -10.03
CA TYR A 56 -8.49 -8.13 -9.42
C TYR A 56 -7.73 -9.25 -8.72
N ASN A 57 -6.41 -9.32 -8.97
CA ASN A 57 -5.54 -10.23 -8.23
C ASN A 57 -5.17 -9.64 -6.86
N ALA A 58 -4.94 -10.52 -5.89
CA ALA A 58 -4.53 -10.12 -4.55
C ALA A 58 -3.14 -9.44 -4.60
N CYS A 59 -3.04 -8.24 -4.02
CA CYS A 59 -1.78 -7.50 -3.97
C CYS A 59 -0.82 -7.99 -2.88
N LYS A 60 -1.38 -8.69 -1.90
CA LYS A 60 -0.69 -9.16 -0.70
C LYS A 60 -1.06 -10.61 -0.48
N THR A 61 -0.07 -11.47 -0.47
CA THR A 61 -0.23 -12.91 -0.21
C THR A 61 0.65 -13.30 0.96
N ILE A 62 0.23 -14.30 1.73
CA ILE A 62 0.99 -14.78 2.89
C ILE A 62 1.49 -16.17 2.59
N GLU A 63 2.80 -16.36 2.66
CA GLU A 63 3.41 -17.68 2.62
C GLU A 63 3.49 -18.26 4.02
N VAL A 64 3.10 -19.53 4.15
CA VAL A 64 3.10 -20.27 5.41
C VAL A 64 4.20 -21.33 5.32
N ASN A 65 5.41 -20.95 5.72
CA ASN A 65 6.57 -21.85 5.78
C ASN A 65 7.10 -21.89 7.23
N GLY A 66 6.25 -22.35 8.15
CA GLY A 66 6.50 -22.35 9.60
C GLY A 66 6.24 -21.00 10.27
N ASP A 67 6.84 -19.94 9.75
CA ASP A 67 6.52 -18.55 10.09
C ASP A 67 5.75 -17.90 8.93
N PHE A 68 4.84 -16.99 9.25
CA PHE A 68 4.07 -16.24 8.26
C PHE A 68 4.94 -15.14 7.64
N LYS A 69 5.06 -15.14 6.31
CA LYS A 69 5.80 -14.12 5.56
C LYS A 69 4.87 -13.40 4.59
N LEU A 70 4.91 -12.07 4.59
CA LEU A 70 4.14 -11.26 3.65
C LEU A 70 4.91 -11.12 2.33
N ASN A 71 4.26 -11.51 1.24
CA ASN A 71 4.68 -11.21 -0.12
C ASN A 71 3.80 -10.10 -0.68
N GLU A 72 4.43 -8.99 -1.08
CA GLU A 72 3.77 -7.87 -1.74
C GLU A 72 4.03 -7.96 -3.24
N LEU A 73 2.97 -8.20 -4.02
CA LEU A 73 3.01 -8.42 -5.47
C LEU A 73 2.90 -7.13 -6.27
N LEU A 74 2.68 -5.99 -5.60
CA LEU A 74 2.58 -4.69 -6.26
C LEU A 74 3.93 -4.24 -6.81
N PRO A 75 4.01 -3.85 -8.09
CA PRO A 75 5.22 -3.28 -8.65
C PRO A 75 5.50 -1.94 -7.96
N LYS A 76 6.57 -1.87 -7.17
CA LYS A 76 7.02 -0.61 -6.57
C LYS A 76 7.40 0.35 -7.69
N PRO A 77 6.94 1.62 -7.67
CA PRO A 77 7.38 2.60 -8.64
C PRO A 77 8.90 2.74 -8.51
N GLN A 78 9.64 2.28 -9.52
CA GLN A 78 11.08 2.50 -9.60
C GLN A 78 11.28 4.01 -9.64
N LYS A 79 11.66 4.60 -8.50
CA LYS A 79 12.13 5.99 -8.46
C LYS A 79 13.34 6.04 -9.39
N LYS A 80 13.16 6.58 -10.59
CA LYS A 80 14.29 6.96 -11.45
C LYS A 80 15.05 8.03 -10.67
N ILE A 81 16.10 7.62 -9.97
CA ILE A 81 17.03 8.53 -9.32
C ILE A 81 17.70 9.30 -10.46
N LYS A 82 17.22 10.52 -10.72
CA LYS A 82 18.01 11.50 -11.45
C LYS A 82 19.17 11.87 -10.53
N LYS A 83 20.34 11.26 -10.74
CA LYS A 83 21.59 11.78 -10.19
C LYS A 83 21.84 13.13 -10.85
N ASN A 84 21.45 14.20 -10.18
CA ASN A 84 22.01 15.53 -10.43
C ASN A 84 22.95 15.83 -9.27
N ASP A 85 24.22 15.52 -9.48
CA ASP A 85 25.30 16.14 -8.72
C ASP A 85 25.35 17.63 -9.08
N LYS A 86 25.18 18.49 -8.07
CA LYS A 86 25.97 19.73 -7.84
C LYS A 86 25.45 20.51 -6.61
N THR A 87 26.24 20.42 -5.54
CA THR A 87 26.67 21.50 -4.60
C THR A 87 25.66 22.53 -4.07
N THR A 88 25.52 22.47 -2.74
CA THR A 88 25.38 23.54 -1.71
C THR A 88 25.37 25.01 -2.18
N GLU A 89 24.33 25.77 -1.79
CA GLU A 89 24.35 26.92 -0.84
C GLU A 89 23.01 27.69 -0.82
N ASP A 90 22.54 27.94 0.40
CA ASP A 90 21.63 28.97 0.97
C ASP A 90 20.22 29.34 0.41
N PRO A 91 19.22 29.54 1.31
CA PRO A 91 17.88 30.02 0.98
C PRO A 91 17.72 31.51 1.32
N ASN A 92 17.53 32.38 0.31
CA ASN A 92 16.75 33.62 0.44
C ASN A 92 16.79 34.44 -0.85
N THR A 93 15.71 34.43 -1.63
CA THR A 93 15.13 35.67 -2.21
C THR A 93 13.78 35.40 -2.87
N LEU A 94 12.73 35.93 -2.25
CA LEU A 94 11.43 36.22 -2.86
C LEU A 94 11.53 37.56 -3.61
N LYS A 95 11.42 37.53 -4.95
CA LYS A 95 11.02 38.66 -5.83
C LYS A 95 10.41 38.04 -7.10
N SER A 96 9.09 38.03 -7.21
CA SER A 96 8.23 39.03 -7.88
C SER A 96 8.26 38.92 -9.40
N SER A 97 7.06 38.67 -9.95
CA SER A 97 6.55 39.09 -11.27
C SER A 97 7.46 38.92 -12.50
N ASP A 98 7.06 38.05 -13.43
CA ASP A 98 6.54 38.55 -14.71
C ASP A 98 5.84 37.46 -15.53
N ILE A 99 4.66 37.84 -16.00
CA ILE A 99 3.80 37.11 -16.93
C ILE A 99 4.44 37.22 -18.31
N GLN A 100 4.80 36.09 -18.94
CA GLN A 100 4.90 36.00 -20.40
C GLN A 100 4.09 34.81 -20.90
N LEU A 101 2.86 35.13 -21.29
CA LEU A 101 2.03 34.39 -22.20
C LEU A 101 2.73 34.31 -23.57
N LYS A 102 3.05 33.10 -24.02
CA LYS A 102 3.09 32.79 -25.45
C LYS A 102 2.20 31.58 -25.71
N SER A 103 0.99 31.91 -26.13
CA SER A 103 0.07 31.05 -26.86
C SER A 103 0.73 30.63 -28.18
N ASN A 104 0.68 29.34 -28.48
CA ASN A 104 0.52 28.85 -29.85
C ASN A 104 -0.34 27.59 -29.77
N ASN A 105 -1.56 27.75 -30.26
CA ASN A 105 -2.48 26.67 -30.57
C ASN A 105 -1.87 25.84 -31.70
N ASP A 106 -1.75 24.53 -31.50
CA ASP A 106 -1.90 23.60 -32.62
C ASP A 106 -2.79 22.43 -32.20
N THR A 107 -3.78 22.26 -33.05
CA THR A 107 -4.92 21.36 -32.95
C THR A 107 -4.52 19.92 -33.22
N GLY A 108 -4.96 19.02 -32.34
CA GLY A 108 -5.46 17.69 -32.68
C GLY A 108 -4.51 16.67 -33.32
N SER A 109 -4.04 15.70 -32.54
CA SER A 109 -4.13 14.30 -32.97
C SER A 109 -4.06 13.34 -31.79
N LEU A 110 -5.20 12.70 -31.54
CA LEU A 110 -5.37 11.56 -30.64
C LEU A 110 -4.84 10.28 -31.30
N LYS A 111 -4.39 9.34 -30.45
CA LYS A 111 -4.15 7.89 -30.70
C LYS A 111 -2.74 7.44 -31.07
N ASN A 112 -1.92 7.22 -30.05
CA ASN A 112 -0.94 6.13 -30.08
C ASN A 112 -1.67 4.79 -29.92
N ARG A 113 -2.25 4.28 -31.02
CA ARG A 113 -2.73 2.90 -31.12
C ARG A 113 -1.52 2.00 -31.29
N HIS A 114 -1.03 1.40 -30.20
CA HIS A 114 -0.01 0.36 -30.25
C HIS A 114 -0.40 -0.74 -31.25
N LEU A 115 0.45 -0.93 -32.26
CA LEU A 115 0.39 -2.02 -33.22
C LEU A 115 0.71 -3.33 -32.48
N LYS A 116 -0.32 -4.15 -32.28
CA LYS A 116 -0.20 -5.55 -31.83
C LYS A 116 0.56 -6.35 -32.89
N LYS A 117 1.74 -6.86 -32.55
CA LYS A 117 2.42 -7.93 -33.30
C LYS A 117 1.87 -9.26 -32.78
N LYS A 118 1.15 -9.99 -33.66
CA LYS A 118 0.66 -11.35 -33.46
C LYS A 118 1.84 -12.29 -33.12
N ILE A 119 1.74 -13.03 -32.03
CA ILE A 119 2.45 -14.29 -31.82
C ILE A 119 1.38 -15.29 -31.38
N GLU A 120 1.16 -16.29 -32.21
CA GLU A 120 0.25 -17.42 -31.97
C GLU A 120 0.94 -18.39 -31.01
N LYS A 121 0.30 -18.70 -29.88
CA LYS A 121 0.60 -19.88 -29.05
C LYS A 121 -0.67 -20.43 -28.39
N GLU A 122 -1.03 -21.60 -28.90
CA GLU A 122 -1.55 -22.83 -28.27
C GLU A 122 -2.40 -22.75 -27.00
N GLU A 123 -3.58 -23.37 -27.11
CA GLU A 123 -4.57 -23.60 -26.07
C GLU A 123 -4.03 -24.51 -24.96
N THR A 124 -3.61 -23.89 -23.87
CA THR A 124 -3.76 -24.46 -22.53
C THR A 124 -4.68 -23.53 -21.75
N THR A 125 -5.52 -24.05 -20.86
CA THR A 125 -6.47 -23.26 -20.07
C THR A 125 -5.75 -22.23 -19.20
N GLU A 126 -5.48 -21.05 -19.76
CA GLU A 126 -4.86 -19.91 -19.09
C GLU A 126 -5.97 -19.17 -18.32
N ILE A 127 -5.90 -19.23 -16.99
CA ILE A 127 -6.51 -18.19 -16.16
C ILE A 127 -5.82 -16.91 -16.58
N ASP A 128 -6.56 -15.99 -17.21
CA ASP A 128 -6.05 -14.71 -17.69
C ASP A 128 -5.02 -14.12 -16.70
N ASN A 129 -3.84 -13.76 -17.20
CA ASN A 129 -2.81 -13.03 -16.45
C ASN A 129 -3.37 -11.64 -16.06
N VAL A 130 -4.23 -11.58 -15.06
CA VAL A 130 -4.78 -10.33 -14.54
C VAL A 130 -3.62 -9.58 -13.86
N GLU A 131 -3.24 -8.44 -14.42
CA GLU A 131 -2.17 -7.62 -13.86
C GLU A 131 -2.49 -7.22 -12.41
N VAL A 132 -1.50 -7.34 -11.52
CA VAL A 132 -1.64 -6.90 -10.12
C VAL A 132 -1.72 -5.38 -10.10
N ARG A 133 -2.85 -4.85 -9.65
CA ARG A 133 -3.15 -3.41 -9.63
C ARG A 133 -3.44 -2.95 -8.22
N ASP A 134 -3.02 -1.72 -7.90
CA ASP A 134 -3.30 -1.12 -6.60
C ASP A 134 -4.83 -1.08 -6.34
N PRO A 135 -5.31 -1.68 -5.23
CA PRO A 135 -6.73 -1.78 -4.92
C PRO A 135 -7.38 -0.42 -4.71
N ILE A 136 -6.60 0.64 -4.46
CA ILE A 136 -7.14 2.00 -4.36
C ILE A 136 -7.93 2.42 -5.60
N TYR A 137 -7.56 1.88 -6.77
CA TYR A 137 -8.21 2.19 -8.03
C TYR A 137 -9.56 1.49 -8.20
N GLN A 138 -9.93 0.56 -7.31
CA GLN A 138 -11.29 0.00 -7.26
C GLN A 138 -12.32 1.10 -6.93
N PHE A 139 -11.90 2.19 -6.31
CA PHE A 139 -12.73 3.36 -6.04
C PHE A 139 -12.67 4.40 -7.17
N GLY A 140 -12.13 4.07 -8.35
CA GLY A 140 -12.04 4.96 -9.52
C GLY A 140 -10.69 5.69 -9.66
N GLY A 141 -10.59 6.53 -10.70
CA GLY A 141 -9.32 7.17 -11.09
C GLY A 141 -8.84 8.29 -10.18
N LEU A 142 -9.76 9.03 -9.54
CA LEU A 142 -9.46 10.11 -8.61
C LEU A 142 -10.01 9.74 -7.23
N VAL A 143 -9.10 9.44 -6.30
CA VAL A 143 -9.41 9.16 -4.90
C VAL A 143 -8.86 10.26 -3.99
N PRO A 144 -9.57 10.62 -2.91
CA PRO A 144 -9.10 11.62 -1.98
C PRO A 144 -7.86 11.13 -1.24
N TYR A 145 -6.99 12.07 -0.86
CA TYR A 145 -5.76 11.79 -0.13
C TYR A 145 -6.01 10.99 1.17
N GLN A 146 -7.10 11.30 1.88
CA GLN A 146 -7.47 10.62 3.13
C GLN A 146 -7.74 9.12 2.93
N LEU A 147 -8.26 8.73 1.76
CA LEU A 147 -8.46 7.31 1.45
C LEU A 147 -7.14 6.59 1.19
N ARG A 148 -6.19 7.24 0.51
CA ARG A 148 -4.82 6.71 0.35
C ARG A 148 -4.13 6.56 1.70
N GLN A 149 -4.26 7.56 2.57
CA GLN A 149 -3.72 7.50 3.93
C GLN A 149 -4.34 6.34 4.74
N SER A 150 -5.65 6.12 4.60
CA SER A 150 -6.34 5.00 5.23
C SER A 150 -5.79 3.65 4.75
N GLN A 151 -5.58 3.50 3.44
CA GLN A 151 -4.94 2.32 2.85
C GLN A 151 -3.52 2.09 3.39
N ASP A 152 -2.73 3.15 3.59
CA ASP A 152 -1.38 3.05 4.17
C ASP A 152 -1.43 2.55 5.62
N TYR A 153 -2.34 3.08 6.44
CA TYR A 153 -2.54 2.60 7.81
C TYR A 153 -2.93 1.13 7.85
N PHE A 154 -3.93 0.72 7.07
CA PHE A 154 -4.33 -0.69 7.01
C PHE A 154 -3.21 -1.58 6.47
N SER A 155 -2.42 -1.08 5.52
CA SER A 155 -1.27 -1.78 4.99
C SER A 155 -0.18 -2.02 6.03
N ALA A 156 0.11 -1.02 6.88
CA ALA A 156 1.03 -1.16 8.00
C ALA A 156 0.48 -2.13 9.07
N VAL A 157 -0.81 -2.04 9.36
CA VAL A 157 -1.50 -2.89 10.32
C VAL A 157 -1.50 -4.37 9.92
N VAL A 158 -1.69 -4.69 8.63
CA VAL A 158 -1.56 -6.07 8.13
C VAL A 158 -0.14 -6.60 8.33
N ASN A 159 0.87 -5.78 8.06
CA ASN A 159 2.27 -6.15 8.33
C ASN A 159 2.52 -6.43 9.82
N ASP A 160 2.01 -5.56 10.69
CA ASP A 160 2.16 -5.72 12.13
C ASP A 160 1.36 -6.94 12.64
N SER A 161 0.17 -7.22 12.10
CA SER A 161 -0.62 -8.42 12.44
C SER A 161 0.16 -9.72 12.20
N ILE A 162 0.89 -9.80 11.08
CA ILE A 162 1.72 -10.96 10.76
C ILE A 162 2.85 -11.12 11.78
N ARG A 163 3.50 -10.02 12.16
CA ARG A 163 4.53 -10.02 13.21
C ARG A 163 3.96 -10.48 14.54
N LEU A 164 2.76 -10.02 14.91
CA LEU A 164 2.07 -10.41 16.13
C LEU A 164 1.78 -11.91 16.16
N VAL A 165 1.27 -12.47 15.07
CA VAL A 165 0.99 -13.91 14.97
C VAL A 165 2.28 -14.73 15.07
N ASN A 166 3.35 -14.32 14.38
CA ASN A 166 4.65 -14.98 14.49
C ASN A 166 5.20 -14.92 15.92
N LEU A 167 5.02 -13.79 16.61
CA LEU A 167 5.46 -13.61 17.98
C LEU A 167 4.64 -14.49 18.94
N LYS A 168 3.32 -14.57 18.76
CA LYS A 168 2.45 -15.50 19.49
C LYS A 168 2.88 -16.96 19.31
N ASN A 169 3.22 -17.36 18.09
CA ASN A 169 3.75 -18.71 17.83
C ASN A 169 5.06 -18.96 18.58
N LYS A 170 5.95 -17.97 18.68
CA LYS A 170 7.18 -18.07 19.47
C LYS A 170 6.92 -18.20 20.97
N ILE A 171 5.98 -17.41 21.50
CA ILE A 171 5.54 -17.51 22.91
C ILE A 171 5.04 -18.92 23.19
N ASN A 172 4.15 -19.45 22.37
CA ASN A 172 3.60 -20.79 22.55
C ASN A 172 4.70 -21.86 22.56
N ARG A 173 5.67 -21.79 21.63
CA ARG A 173 6.82 -22.70 21.59
C ARG A 173 7.63 -22.64 22.89
N ILE A 174 7.91 -21.46 23.44
CA ILE A 174 8.67 -21.34 24.69
C ILE A 174 7.87 -21.86 25.89
N VAL A 175 6.57 -21.61 25.93
CA VAL A 175 5.68 -22.11 26.98
C VAL A 175 5.62 -23.65 26.98
N GLU A 176 5.65 -24.28 25.81
CA GLU A 176 5.73 -25.75 25.69
C GLU A 176 7.07 -26.34 26.16
N GLU A 177 8.15 -25.54 26.11
CA GLU A 177 9.49 -25.99 26.49
C GLU A 177 9.92 -25.63 27.93
N ILE A 178 9.09 -24.89 28.67
CA ILE A 178 9.30 -24.54 30.09
C ILE A 178 8.65 -25.62 30.96
#